data_AF-A0A0G1T2J1-F1
#
_entry.id   AF-A0A0G1T2J1-F1
#
_cell.length_a   1.000
_cell.length_b   1.000
_cell.length_c   1.000
_cell.angle_alpha   90.00
_cell.angle_beta   90.00
_cell.angle_gamma   90.00
#
_symmetry.space_group_name_H-M   'P 1'
#
loop_
_entity.id
_entity.type
_entity.pdbx_description
1 polymer ?
#
loop_
_entity_poly.entity_id
_entity_poly.type
_entity_poly.pdbx_seq_one_letter_code
_entity_poly.pdbx_strand_id
1 'polypeptide(L)'
;MPAKTYHITRLAPFVLARTNALIVGTLGVLNAILQIILGTYPYLSGGKTAVSYLKFLGAAGLEGFFTIITSLIVGWVIGLVVSVVYNWWVKFVGGIKIDLDDLGQ
;
A
#
# COMPACT_ATOMS: atom_id res chain seq x y z
N MET A 1 31.95 -31.86 -6.42
CA MET A 1 31.60 -30.73 -7.33
C MET A 1 31.46 -29.47 -6.47
N PRO A 2 31.92 -28.28 -6.88
CA PRO A 2 31.82 -27.09 -6.04
C PRO A 2 30.35 -26.68 -5.89
N ALA A 3 29.89 -26.55 -4.64
CA ALA A 3 28.53 -26.12 -4.32
C ALA A 3 28.25 -24.74 -4.97
N LYS A 4 27.23 -24.66 -5.82
CA LYS A 4 26.80 -23.38 -6.41
C LYS A 4 26.03 -22.59 -5.36
N THR A 5 26.67 -21.58 -4.78
CA THR A 5 26.03 -20.67 -3.84
C THR A 5 25.05 -19.76 -4.59
N TYR A 6 23.75 -20.02 -4.46
CA TYR A 6 22.72 -19.11 -4.99
C TYR A 6 22.56 -17.92 -4.04
N HIS A 7 23.00 -16.72 -4.46
CA HIS A 7 22.73 -15.50 -3.72
C HIS A 7 21.24 -15.13 -3.86
N ILE A 8 20.43 -15.49 -2.86
CA ILE A 8 19.03 -15.07 -2.82
C ILE A 8 18.98 -13.63 -2.28
N THR A 9 18.60 -12.70 -3.14
CA THR A 9 18.42 -11.28 -2.78
C THR A 9 17.23 -11.14 -1.82
N ARG A 10 17.52 -10.79 -0.56
CA ARG A 10 16.49 -10.45 0.43
C ARG A 10 15.91 -9.07 0.11
N LEU A 11 14.61 -8.92 0.26
CA LEU A 11 13.97 -7.61 0.10
C LEU A 11 14.06 -6.86 1.42
N ALA A 12 14.53 -5.61 1.39
CA ALA A 12 14.56 -4.77 2.58
C ALA A 12 13.12 -4.38 2.95
N PRO A 13 12.58 -4.81 4.11
CA PRO A 13 11.17 -4.61 4.45
C PRO A 13 10.75 -3.16 4.49
N PHE A 14 11.66 -2.32 4.94
CA PHE A 14 11.42 -0.90 5.03
C PHE A 14 11.30 -0.22 3.66
N VAL A 15 12.01 -0.72 2.64
CA VAL A 15 11.93 -0.20 1.27
C VAL A 15 10.60 -0.58 0.65
N LEU A 16 10.19 -1.85 0.78
CA LEU A 16 8.87 -2.31 0.29
C LEU A 16 7.69 -1.63 0.99
N ALA A 17 7.80 -1.40 2.30
CA ALA A 17 6.81 -0.65 3.06
C ALA A 17 6.68 0.79 2.57
N ARG A 18 7.81 1.48 2.34
CA ARG A 18 7.82 2.85 1.81
C ARG A 18 7.24 2.93 0.40
N THR A 19 7.63 2.02 -0.49
CA THR A 19 7.12 2.02 -1.88
C THR A 19 5.62 1.73 -1.92
N ASN A 20 5.13 0.75 -1.16
CA ASN A 20 3.69 0.47 -1.11
C ASN A 20 2.91 1.58 -0.40
N ALA A 21 3.45 2.20 0.65
CA ALA A 21 2.86 3.38 1.26
C ALA A 21 2.71 4.52 0.24
N LEU A 22 3.73 4.77 -0.58
CA LEU A 22 3.69 5.77 -1.65
C LEU A 22 2.63 5.45 -2.71
N ILE A 23 2.57 4.20 -3.19
CA ILE A 23 1.59 3.80 -4.21
C ILE A 23 0.16 3.93 -3.67
N VAL A 24 -0.13 3.31 -2.53
CA VAL A 24 -1.48 3.32 -1.94
C VAL A 24 -1.86 4.71 -1.45
N GLY A 25 -0.92 5.48 -0.90
CA GLY A 25 -1.13 6.86 -0.53
C GLY A 25 -1.45 7.76 -1.72
N THR A 26 -0.78 7.56 -2.86
CA THR A 26 -1.09 8.29 -4.10
C THR A 26 -2.51 7.96 -4.60
N LEU A 27 -2.93 6.70 -4.52
CA LEU A 27 -4.31 6.31 -4.84
C LEU A 27 -5.32 6.94 -3.86
N GLY A 28 -4.97 7.04 -2.58
CA GLY A 28 -5.79 7.73 -1.59
C GLY A 28 -5.97 9.23 -1.88
N VAL A 29 -4.90 9.91 -2.33
CA VAL A 29 -4.98 11.31 -2.78
C VAL A 29 -5.91 11.44 -3.98
N LEU A 30 -5.81 10.56 -4.98
CA LEU A 30 -6.71 10.59 -6.14
C LEU A 30 -8.17 10.36 -5.74
N ASN A 31 -8.42 9.43 -4.81
CA ASN A 31 -9.77 9.18 -4.30
C ASN A 31 -10.34 10.39 -3.54
N ALA A 32 -9.52 11.05 -2.70
CA ALA A 32 -9.92 12.26 -1.99
C ALA A 32 -10.28 13.40 -2.96
N ILE A 33 -9.50 13.58 -4.03
CA ILE A 33 -9.80 14.55 -5.09
C ILE A 33 -11.14 14.23 -5.77
N LEU A 34 -11.39 12.96 -6.07
CA LEU A 34 -12.66 12.51 -6.64
C LEU A 34 -13.85 12.81 -5.71
N GLN A 35 -13.73 12.56 -4.41
CA GLN A 35 -14.77 12.87 -3.43
C GLN A 35 -15.03 14.37 -3.33
N ILE A 36 -13.97 15.19 -3.35
CA ILE A 36 -14.10 16.65 -3.41
C ILE A 36 -14.92 17.04 -4.65
N ILE A 37 -14.56 16.55 -5.84
CA ILE A 37 -15.25 16.89 -7.08
C ILE A 37 -16.73 16.46 -7.04
N LEU A 38 -17.00 15.23 -6.57
CA LEU A 38 -18.36 14.69 -6.47
C LEU A 38 -19.22 15.43 -5.42
N GLY A 39 -18.62 15.97 -4.35
CA GLY A 39 -19.32 16.81 -3.38
C GLY A 39 -19.51 18.25 -3.87
N THR A 40 -18.55 18.76 -4.64
CA THR A 40 -18.53 20.16 -5.15
C THR A 40 -19.49 20.34 -6.32
N TYR A 41 -19.51 19.40 -7.26
CA TYR A 41 -20.31 19.48 -8.48
C TYR A 41 -21.81 19.71 -8.21
N PRO A 42 -22.52 18.92 -7.38
CA PRO A 42 -23.93 19.14 -7.07
C PRO A 42 -24.17 20.40 -6.23
N TYR A 43 -23.20 20.84 -5.43
CA TYR A 43 -23.29 22.11 -4.70
C TYR A 43 -23.26 23.32 -5.66
N LEU A 44 -22.44 23.26 -6.71
CA LEU A 44 -22.34 24.31 -7.72
C LEU A 44 -23.47 24.25 -8.77
N SER A 45 -23.91 23.05 -9.18
CA SER A 45 -24.89 22.87 -10.26
C SER A 45 -26.34 22.86 -9.78
N GLY A 46 -26.62 22.40 -8.56
CA GLY A 46 -27.98 22.21 -8.04
C GLY A 46 -28.59 23.44 -7.35
N GLY A 47 -27.82 24.53 -7.18
CA GLY A 47 -28.21 25.64 -6.31
C GLY A 47 -28.10 25.26 -4.83
N LYS A 48 -27.83 26.26 -3.97
CA LYS A 48 -27.47 26.12 -2.55
C LYS A 48 -28.51 25.38 -1.66
N THR A 49 -29.61 24.91 -2.22
CA THR A 49 -30.73 24.21 -1.56
C THR A 49 -30.55 22.69 -1.47
N ALA A 50 -29.73 22.07 -2.32
CA ALA A 50 -29.60 20.60 -2.37
C ALA A 50 -28.53 20.02 -1.42
N VAL A 51 -27.44 20.75 -1.14
CA VAL A 51 -26.33 20.27 -0.33
C VAL A 51 -25.91 21.37 0.65
N SER A 52 -25.92 21.06 1.96
CA SER A 52 -25.49 22.01 2.98
C SER A 52 -23.99 22.29 2.86
N TYR A 53 -23.59 23.55 3.09
CA TYR A 53 -22.18 23.97 3.10
C TYR A 53 -21.32 23.09 4.04
N LEU A 54 -21.90 22.61 5.15
CA LEU A 54 -21.29 21.68 6.09
C LEU A 54 -20.95 20.32 5.47
N LYS A 55 -21.82 19.75 4.61
CA LYS A 55 -21.53 18.50 3.89
C LYS A 55 -20.42 18.69 2.86
N PHE A 56 -20.39 19.84 2.19
CA PHE A 56 -19.31 20.18 1.27
C PHE A 56 -17.96 20.30 1.99
N LEU A 57 -17.90 21.03 3.11
CA LEU A 57 -16.70 21.17 3.92
C LEU A 57 -16.23 19.85 4.54
N GLY A 58 -17.19 19.01 4.96
CA GLY A 58 -16.92 17.68 5.50
C GLY A 58 -16.27 16.77 4.45
N ALA A 59 -16.86 16.69 3.25
CA ALA A 59 -16.32 15.90 2.14
C ALA A 59 -14.97 16.43 1.66
N ALA A 60 -14.82 17.76 1.58
CA ALA A 60 -13.62 18.36 1.03
C ALA A 60 -12.42 18.43 1.99
N GLY A 61 -12.69 18.55 3.29
CA GLY A 61 -11.65 18.67 4.32
C GLY A 61 -11.42 17.37 5.07
N LEU A 62 -12.42 16.96 5.86
CA LEU A 62 -12.27 15.91 6.86
C LEU A 62 -12.18 14.52 6.24
N GLU A 63 -13.10 14.16 5.35
CA GLU A 63 -13.11 12.84 4.72
C GLU A 63 -11.91 12.64 3.79
N GLY A 64 -11.56 13.67 3.00
CA GLY A 64 -10.38 13.64 2.14
C GLY A 64 -9.08 13.46 2.94
N PHE A 65 -8.89 14.22 4.01
CA PHE A 65 -7.71 14.11 4.87
C PHE A 65 -7.60 12.74 5.55
N PHE A 66 -8.69 12.24 6.11
CA PHE A 66 -8.71 10.90 6.72
C PHE A 66 -8.44 9.79 5.69
N THR A 67 -8.98 9.91 4.47
CA THR A 67 -8.75 8.94 3.39
C THR A 67 -7.27 8.89 3.00
N ILE A 68 -6.59 10.04 2.91
CA ILE A 68 -5.16 10.11 2.58
C ILE A 68 -4.32 9.48 3.69
N ILE A 69 -4.58 9.80 4.96
CA ILE A 69 -3.81 9.23 6.08
C ILE A 69 -4.03 7.72 6.19
N THR A 70 -5.28 7.27 6.13
CA THR A 70 -5.60 5.84 6.25
C THR A 70 -4.98 5.03 5.10
N SER A 71 -5.05 5.53 3.87
CA SER A 71 -4.43 4.87 2.71
C SER A 71 -2.90 4.77 2.82
N LEU A 72 -2.21 5.81 3.31
CA LEU A 72 -0.77 5.78 3.58
C LEU A 72 -0.41 4.71 4.62
N ILE A 73 -1.15 4.66 5.73
CA ILE A 73 -0.95 3.68 6.81
C ILE A 73 -1.18 2.26 6.29
N VAL A 74 -2.28 2.02 5.57
CA VAL A 74 -2.61 0.72 5.00
C VAL A 74 -1.54 0.26 4.02
N GLY A 75 -1.10 1.13 3.11
CA GLY A 75 -0.02 0.82 2.16
C GLY A 75 1.29 0.46 2.86
N TRP A 76 1.61 1.17 3.94
CA TRP A 76 2.81 0.88 4.73
C TRP A 76 2.74 -0.47 5.44
N VAL A 77 1.61 -0.77 6.08
CA VAL A 77 1.36 -2.05 6.78
C VAL A 77 1.42 -3.21 5.80
N ILE A 78 0.75 -3.10 4.64
CA ILE A 78 0.77 -4.15 3.61
C ILE A 78 2.20 -4.38 3.12
N GLY A 79 2.96 -3.32 2.81
CA GLY A 79 4.32 -3.47 2.32
C GLY A 79 5.28 -4.10 3.34
N LEU A 80 5.08 -3.83 4.65
CA LEU A 80 5.82 -4.54 5.70
C LEU A 80 5.47 -6.02 5.75
N VAL A 81 4.18 -6.35 5.80
CA VAL A 81 3.71 -7.74 5.90
C VAL A 81 4.21 -8.55 4.72
N VAL A 82 4.04 -8.05 3.50
CA VAL A 82 4.49 -8.72 2.26
C VAL A 82 6.00 -8.97 2.29
N SER A 83 6.80 -7.98 2.72
CA SER A 83 8.25 -8.19 2.77
C SER A 83 8.67 -9.20 3.83
N VAL A 84 8.02 -9.21 5.00
CA VAL A 84 8.32 -10.17 6.07
C VAL A 84 7.99 -11.58 5.58
N VAL A 85 6.81 -11.76 4.99
CA VAL A 85 6.37 -13.05 4.43
C VAL A 85 7.31 -13.51 3.31
N TYR A 86 7.70 -12.62 2.40
CA TYR A 86 8.65 -12.95 1.33
C TYR A 86 10.01 -13.38 1.89
N ASN A 87 10.56 -12.62 2.84
CA ASN A 87 11.85 -12.95 3.45
C ASN A 87 11.81 -14.26 4.25
N TRP A 88 10.69 -14.55 4.91
CA TRP A 88 10.44 -15.82 5.59
C TRP A 88 10.39 -16.98 4.60
N TRP A 89 9.63 -16.83 3.51
CA TRP A 89 9.51 -17.84 2.46
C TRP A 89 10.85 -18.12 1.77
N VAL A 90 11.62 -17.07 1.44
CA VAL A 90 12.97 -17.19 0.88
C VAL A 90 13.90 -17.97 1.81
N LYS A 91 13.82 -17.74 3.13
CA LYS A 91 14.65 -18.48 4.10
C LYS A 91 14.29 -19.97 4.13
N PHE A 92 13.01 -20.31 4.06
CA PHE A 92 12.54 -21.69 4.02
C PHE A 92 12.91 -22.40 2.73
N VAL A 93 12.60 -21.82 1.57
CA VAL A 93 12.89 -22.44 0.26
C VAL A 93 14.39 -22.49 -0.02
N GLY A 94 15.15 -21.49 0.43
CA GLY A 94 16.60 -21.52 0.40
C GLY A 94 17.20 -22.65 1.24
N GLY A 95 16.63 -22.91 2.43
CA GLY A 95 17.01 -24.05 3.27
C GLY A 95 16.68 -25.40 2.63
N ILE A 96 15.48 -25.54 2.06
CA ILE A 96 15.02 -26.78 1.40
C ILE A 96 15.91 -27.14 0.20
N LYS A 97 16.40 -26.16 -0.57
CA LYS A 97 17.34 -26.44 -1.68
C LYS A 97 18.68 -26.98 -1.20
N ILE A 98 19.20 -26.49 -0.06
CA ILE A 98 20.46 -26.98 0.52
C ILE A 98 20.28 -28.44 0.97
N ASP A 99 19.17 -28.77 1.64
CA ASP A 99 18.90 -30.14 2.09
C ASP A 99 18.68 -31.12 0.92
N LEU A 100 18.07 -30.69 -0.18
CA LEU A 100 17.87 -31.53 -1.37
C LEU A 100 19.16 -31.80 -2.14
N ASP A 101 20.08 -30.83 -2.20
CA ASP A 101 21.40 -31.03 -2.81
C ASP A 101 22.28 -31.99 -1.98
N ASP A 102 22.10 -32.02 -0.65
CA ASP A 102 22.77 -32.96 0.26
C ASP A 102 22.15 -34.37 0.25
N LEU A 103 20.87 -34.51 -0.11
CA LEU A 103 20.16 -35.80 -0.23
C LEU A 103 20.28 -36.46 -1.61
N GLY A 104 20.71 -35.71 -2.63
CA GLY A 104 20.85 -36.17 -4.02
C GLY A 104 22.25 -36.68 -4.41
N GLN A 105 23.19 -36.71 -3.45
CA GLN A 105 24.52 -37.34 -3.57
C GLN A 105 24.61 -38.58 -2.70
#